data_AF-A0A7W4W8Y4-F1
#
_entry.id   AF-A0A7W4W8Y4-F1
#
_cell.length_a   1.000
_cell.length_b   1.000
_cell.length_c   1.000
_cell.angle_alpha   90.00
_cell.angle_beta   90.00
_cell.angle_gamma   90.00
#
_symmetry.space_group_name_H-M   'P 1'
#
loop_
_entity.id
_entity.type
_entity.pdbx_description
1 polymer ?
#
loop_
_entity_poly.entity_id
_entity_poly.type
_entity_poly.pdbx_seq_one_letter_code
_entity_poly.pdbx_strand_id
1 'polypeptide(L)'
;MHSTSVLILAAALGLALGALLAFLAVRSRNGVDRTQELELRLREANSKLEDFQLQVNEHFDQTAQLVHNLTESYREVHEYLANSAVRLSSQDIGRQMLEAGSGKLSDNDENLTVAPPRDWAPKEPGAKGTLAEDFGLEKDRTEEEAEGTASR
;
A
#
# COMPACT_ATOMS: atom_id res chain seq x y z
N MET A 1 -28.58 -56.70 -69.91
CA MET A 1 -28.48 -55.36 -69.30
C MET A 1 -28.33 -55.37 -67.77
N HIS A 2 -28.24 -56.55 -67.12
CA HIS A 2 -28.19 -56.64 -65.64
C HIS A 2 -26.79 -56.48 -65.02
N SER A 3 -25.72 -56.68 -65.79
CA SER A 3 -24.34 -56.58 -65.28
C SER A 3 -23.95 -55.14 -64.90
N THR A 4 -24.34 -54.16 -65.70
CA THR A 4 -24.05 -52.74 -65.46
C THR A 4 -24.82 -52.19 -64.25
N SER A 5 -26.07 -52.60 -64.05
CA SER A 5 -26.86 -52.21 -62.87
C SER A 5 -26.28 -52.74 -61.56
N VAL A 6 -25.73 -53.95 -61.55
CA VAL A 6 -25.10 -54.53 -60.35
C VAL A 6 -23.82 -53.76 -59.98
N LEU A 7 -23.01 -53.37 -60.97
CA LEU A 7 -21.81 -52.57 -60.74
C LEU A 7 -22.12 -51.18 -60.17
N ILE A 8 -23.15 -50.50 -60.69
CA ILE A 8 -23.58 -49.20 -60.19
C ILE A 8 -24.10 -49.31 -58.75
N LEU A 9 -24.87 -50.36 -58.44
CA LEU A 9 -25.42 -50.57 -57.10
C LEU A 9 -24.33 -50.88 -56.07
N ALA A 10 -23.35 -51.71 -56.44
CA ALA A 10 -22.19 -52.00 -55.60
C ALA A 10 -21.32 -50.75 -55.36
N ALA A 11 -21.11 -49.93 -56.40
CA ALA A 11 -20.38 -48.67 -56.27
C ALA A 11 -21.12 -47.67 -55.36
N ALA A 12 -22.44 -47.55 -55.51
CA ALA A 12 -23.27 -46.69 -54.66
C ALA A 12 -23.26 -47.14 -53.18
N LEU A 13 -23.35 -48.44 -52.93
CA LEU A 13 -23.24 -49.01 -51.58
C LEU A 13 -21.86 -48.78 -50.97
N GLY A 14 -20.79 -48.99 -51.76
CA GLY A 14 -19.42 -48.71 -51.32
C GLY A 14 -19.20 -47.23 -50.97
N LEU A 15 -19.73 -46.32 -51.79
CA LEU A 15 -19.69 -44.88 -51.50
C LEU A 15 -20.51 -44.51 -50.28
N ALA A 16 -21.70 -45.07 -50.12
CA ALA A 16 -22.55 -44.81 -48.96
C ALA A 16 -21.89 -45.27 -47.65
N LEU A 17 -21.31 -46.48 -47.64
CA LEU A 17 -20.57 -47.00 -46.50
C LEU A 17 -19.29 -46.20 -46.23
N GLY A 18 -18.54 -45.84 -47.27
CA GLY A 18 -17.34 -44.99 -47.15
C GLY A 18 -17.67 -43.61 -46.59
N ALA A 19 -18.74 -42.97 -47.09
CA ALA A 19 -19.19 -41.67 -46.60
C ALA A 19 -19.68 -41.74 -45.15
N LEU A 20 -20.38 -42.81 -44.76
CA LEU A 20 -20.82 -43.03 -43.39
C LEU A 20 -19.63 -43.14 -42.42
N LEU A 21 -18.63 -43.94 -42.78
CA LEU A 21 -17.42 -44.12 -41.97
C LEU A 21 -16.60 -42.83 -41.89
N ALA A 22 -16.44 -42.11 -43.01
CA ALA A 22 -15.73 -40.83 -43.03
C ALA A 22 -16.44 -39.78 -42.15
N PHE A 23 -17.77 -39.70 -42.23
CA PHE A 23 -18.57 -38.80 -41.41
C PHE A 23 -18.43 -39.11 -39.92
N LEU A 24 -18.48 -40.39 -39.53
CA LEU A 24 -18.31 -40.81 -38.14
C LEU A 24 -16.89 -40.51 -37.62
N ALA A 25 -15.86 -40.73 -38.43
CA ALA A 25 -14.48 -40.41 -38.09
C ALA A 25 -14.28 -38.91 -37.87
N VAL A 26 -14.83 -38.05 -38.74
CA VAL A 26 -14.75 -36.58 -38.59
C VAL A 26 -15.50 -36.13 -37.32
N ARG A 27 -16.69 -36.69 -37.05
CA ARG A 27 -17.47 -36.39 -35.85
C ARG A 27 -16.71 -36.72 -34.56
N SER A 28 -15.97 -37.83 -34.54
CA SER A 28 -15.19 -38.29 -33.39
C SER A 28 -13.97 -37.41 -33.11
N ARG A 29 -13.31 -36.87 -34.15
CA ARG A 29 -12.12 -36.01 -34.00
C ARG A 29 -12.42 -34.72 -33.24
N ASN A 30 -13.59 -34.12 -33.49
CA ASN A 30 -14.02 -32.90 -32.79
C ASN A 30 -14.09 -33.04 -31.25
N GLY A 31 -14.28 -34.26 -30.73
CA GLY A 31 -14.27 -34.51 -29.27
C GLY A 31 -12.87 -34.47 -28.67
N VAL A 32 -11.86 -34.93 -29.41
CA VAL A 32 -10.45 -34.99 -28.97
C VAL A 32 -9.83 -33.59 -28.90
N ASP A 33 -10.19 -32.71 -29.83
CA ASP A 33 -9.71 -31.33 -29.83
C ASP A 33 -10.20 -30.55 -28.60
N ARG A 34 -11.45 -30.80 -28.18
CA ARG A 34 -12.03 -30.21 -26.96
C ARG A 34 -11.35 -30.69 -25.69
N THR A 35 -11.01 -31.97 -25.61
CA THR A 35 -10.28 -32.50 -24.44
C THR A 35 -8.88 -31.91 -24.35
N GLN A 36 -8.17 -31.75 -25.49
CA GLN A 36 -6.87 -31.09 -25.49
C GLN A 36 -6.97 -29.61 -25.08
N GLU A 37 -7.97 -28.89 -25.58
CA GLU A 37 -8.20 -27.49 -25.19
C GLU A 37 -8.45 -27.36 -23.68
N LEU A 38 -9.26 -28.27 -23.10
CA LEU A 38 -9.52 -28.31 -21.66
C LEU A 38 -8.26 -28.64 -20.86
N GLU A 39 -7.46 -29.61 -21.29
CA GLU A 39 -6.19 -29.94 -20.65
C GLU A 39 -5.21 -28.77 -20.68
N LEU A 40 -5.12 -28.05 -21.80
CA LEU A 40 -4.29 -26.87 -21.94
C LEU A 40 -4.73 -25.76 -20.97
N ARG A 41 -6.04 -25.47 -20.90
CA ARG A 41 -6.58 -24.49 -19.96
C ARG A 41 -6.31 -24.86 -18.50
N LEU A 42 -6.42 -26.15 -18.17
CA LEU A 42 -6.13 -26.65 -16.83
C LEU A 42 -4.64 -26.46 -16.49
N ARG A 43 -3.75 -26.83 -17.41
CA ARG A 43 -2.30 -26.58 -17.24
C ARG A 43 -1.98 -25.10 -17.09
N GLU A 44 -2.59 -24.25 -17.91
CA GLU A 44 -2.39 -22.79 -17.84
C GLU A 44 -2.87 -22.22 -16.49
N ALA A 45 -4.04 -22.66 -16.00
CA ALA A 45 -4.56 -22.23 -14.70
C ALA A 45 -3.67 -22.67 -13.54
N ASN A 46 -3.17 -23.91 -13.56
CA ASN A 46 -2.23 -24.40 -12.55
C ASN A 46 -0.90 -23.63 -12.58
N SER A 47 -0.35 -23.37 -13.77
CA SER A 47 0.86 -22.55 -13.92
C SER A 47 0.67 -21.17 -13.32
N LYS A 48 -0.46 -20.51 -13.60
CA LYS A 48 -0.78 -19.19 -13.03
C LYS A 48 -0.87 -19.20 -11.51
N LEU A 49 -1.40 -20.29 -10.92
CA LEU A 49 -1.44 -20.45 -9.47
C LEU A 49 -0.05 -20.63 -8.88
N GLU A 50 0.80 -21.43 -9.51
CA GLU A 50 2.19 -21.63 -9.10
C GLU A 50 2.98 -20.32 -9.17
N ASP A 51 2.86 -19.59 -10.29
CA ASP A 51 3.50 -18.29 -10.47
C ASP A 51 3.04 -17.27 -9.41
N PHE A 52 1.74 -17.26 -9.11
CA PHE A 52 1.18 -16.40 -8.06
C PHE A 52 1.72 -16.76 -6.67
N GLN A 53 1.80 -18.05 -6.34
CA GLN A 53 2.36 -18.51 -5.08
C GLN A 53 3.83 -18.13 -4.95
N LEU A 54 4.61 -18.26 -6.02
CA LEU A 54 6.02 -17.83 -6.05
C LEU A 54 6.15 -16.32 -5.84
N GLN A 55 5.34 -15.52 -6.55
CA GLN A 55 5.36 -14.06 -6.42
C GLN A 55 4.97 -13.60 -5.01
N VAL A 56 3.98 -14.24 -4.39
CA VAL A 56 3.56 -13.93 -3.02
C VAL A 56 4.68 -14.27 -2.02
N ASN A 57 5.32 -15.42 -2.16
CA ASN A 57 6.45 -15.80 -1.30
C ASN A 57 7.61 -14.82 -1.43
N GLU A 58 7.97 -14.42 -2.66
CA GLU A 58 9.01 -13.43 -2.91
C GLU A 58 8.65 -12.07 -2.25
N HIS A 59 7.39 -11.63 -2.38
CA HIS A 59 6.95 -10.38 -1.74
C HIS A 59 7.01 -10.46 -0.22
N PHE A 60 6.65 -11.60 0.38
CA PHE A 60 6.76 -11.79 1.83
C PHE A 60 8.20 -11.86 2.30
N ASP A 61 9.11 -12.45 1.53
CA ASP A 61 10.54 -12.47 1.85
C ASP A 61 11.12 -11.05 1.81
N GLN A 62 10.86 -10.29 0.73
CA GLN A 62 11.27 -8.89 0.62
C GLN A 62 10.68 -8.03 1.73
N THR A 63 9.41 -8.25 2.10
CA THR A 63 8.76 -7.52 3.19
C THR A 63 9.39 -7.87 4.54
N ALA A 64 9.71 -9.15 4.79
CA ALA A 64 10.37 -9.57 6.02
C ALA A 64 11.76 -8.93 6.16
N GLN A 65 12.53 -8.85 5.06
CA GLN A 65 13.81 -8.14 5.03
C GLN A 65 13.65 -6.65 5.33
N LEU A 66 12.65 -5.99 4.74
CA LEU A 66 12.40 -4.56 4.98
C LEU A 66 11.96 -4.28 6.44
N VAL A 67 11.11 -5.13 7.01
CA VAL A 67 10.68 -5.06 8.42
C VAL A 67 11.86 -5.33 9.37
N HIS A 68 12.75 -6.25 9.00
CA HIS A 68 13.98 -6.51 9.75
C HIS A 68 14.86 -5.26 9.80
N ASN A 69 15.15 -4.66 8.64
CA ASN A 69 15.93 -3.43 8.55
C ASN A 69 15.30 -2.28 9.34
N LEU A 70 13.97 -2.13 9.28
CA LEU A 70 13.24 -1.14 10.07
C LEU A 70 13.41 -1.39 11.58
N THR A 71 13.35 -2.65 12.01
CA THR A 71 13.52 -3.03 13.42
C THR A 71 14.94 -2.73 13.91
N GLU A 72 15.94 -2.97 13.06
CA GLU A 72 17.33 -2.64 13.35
C GLU A 72 17.54 -1.12 13.47
N SER A 73 17.07 -0.35 12.49
CA SER A 73 17.12 1.12 12.56
C SER A 73 16.37 1.68 13.76
N TYR A 74 15.23 1.10 14.15
CA TYR A 74 14.51 1.48 15.37
C TYR A 74 15.35 1.24 16.63
N ARG A 75 16.02 0.08 16.74
CA ARG A 75 16.93 -0.23 17.85
C ARG A 75 18.10 0.76 17.90
N GLU A 76 18.71 1.05 16.76
CA GLU A 76 19.83 1.99 16.66
C GLU A 76 19.44 3.38 17.14
N VAL A 77 18.30 3.91 16.66
CA VAL A 77 17.78 5.21 17.11
C VAL A 77 17.52 5.22 18.61
N HIS A 78 16.92 4.15 19.15
CA HIS A 78 16.67 4.04 20.58
C HIS A 78 17.97 3.99 21.40
N GLU A 79 18.98 3.26 20.95
CA GLU A 79 20.29 3.20 21.60
C GLU A 79 21.01 4.55 21.55
N TYR A 80 20.96 5.25 20.41
CA TYR A 80 21.50 6.59 20.25
C TYR A 80 20.83 7.60 21.20
N LEU A 81 19.50 7.54 21.34
CA LEU A 81 18.76 8.39 22.27
C LEU A 81 19.12 8.09 23.73
N ALA A 82 19.21 6.81 24.10
CA ALA A 82 19.61 6.40 25.44
C ALA A 82 21.03 6.89 25.78
N ASN A 83 21.98 6.71 24.86
CA ASN A 83 23.36 7.17 25.01
C ASN A 83 23.43 8.71 25.10
N SER A 84 22.71 9.41 24.23
CA SER A 84 22.62 10.87 24.23
C SER A 84 22.03 11.41 25.53
N ALA A 85 20.98 10.78 26.07
CA ALA A 85 20.38 11.14 27.35
C ALA A 85 21.39 10.99 28.51
N VAL A 86 22.18 9.90 28.54
CA VAL A 86 23.24 9.70 29.54
C VAL A 86 24.34 10.75 29.39
N ARG A 87 24.75 11.07 28.15
CA ARG A 87 25.82 12.04 27.88
C ARG A 87 25.42 13.47 28.24
N LEU A 88 24.23 13.91 27.85
CA LEU A 88 23.71 15.25 28.19
C LEU A 88 23.41 15.36 29.68
N SER A 89 22.83 14.32 30.31
CA SER A 89 22.55 14.38 31.76
C SER A 89 23.83 14.41 32.60
N SER A 90 24.83 13.59 32.29
CA SER A 90 26.03 13.51 33.12
C SER A 90 26.94 14.74 33.01
N GLN A 91 27.10 15.33 31.82
CA GLN A 91 28.06 16.40 31.59
C GLN A 91 27.51 17.79 31.95
N ASP A 92 26.23 18.08 31.64
CA ASP A 92 25.63 19.37 31.93
C ASP A 92 25.03 19.44 33.34
N ILE A 93 24.36 18.38 33.82
CA ILE A 93 23.80 18.36 35.18
C ILE A 93 24.92 18.17 36.22
N GLY A 94 25.94 17.37 35.91
CA GLY A 94 27.11 17.23 36.78
C GLY A 94 27.85 18.55 36.99
N ARG A 95 28.01 19.35 35.93
CA ARG A 95 28.62 20.69 36.02
C ARG A 95 27.70 21.71 36.67
N GLN A 96 26.40 21.73 36.35
CA GLN A 96 25.44 22.62 37.02
C GLN A 96 25.27 22.28 38.51
N MET A 97 25.24 21.00 38.90
CA MET A 97 25.24 20.61 40.33
C MET A 97 26.56 20.94 41.02
N LEU A 98 27.70 20.72 40.37
CA LEU A 98 29.00 21.08 40.94
C LEU A 98 29.16 22.59 41.09
N GLU A 99 28.65 23.38 40.13
CA GLU A 99 28.68 24.84 40.14
C GLU A 99 27.67 25.43 41.14
N ALA A 100 26.44 24.89 41.20
CA ALA A 100 25.45 25.23 42.22
C ALA A 100 25.89 24.82 43.64
N GLY A 101 26.60 23.69 43.78
CA GLY A 101 27.21 23.24 45.03
C GLY A 101 28.50 23.99 45.40
N SER A 102 29.16 24.65 44.44
CA SER A 102 30.38 25.45 44.68
C SER A 102 30.11 26.80 45.34
N GLY A 103 28.84 27.13 45.63
CA GLY A 103 28.46 28.25 46.48
C GLY A 103 28.73 29.63 45.91
N LYS A 104 29.08 29.74 44.62
CA LYS A 104 29.29 31.01 43.93
C LYS A 104 28.04 31.41 43.15
N LEU A 105 26.93 31.52 43.86
CA LEU A 105 25.76 32.25 43.36
C LEU A 105 26.18 33.72 43.32
N SER A 106 26.32 34.26 42.11
CA SER A 106 26.42 35.71 41.92
C SER A 106 25.09 36.30 42.39
N ASP A 107 25.12 36.95 43.54
CA ASP A 107 24.01 37.63 44.22
C ASP A 107 23.58 38.89 43.44
N ASN A 108 23.24 38.73 42.17
CA ASN A 108 22.88 39.84 41.29
C ASN A 108 21.73 39.49 40.35
N ASP A 109 20.72 38.77 40.84
CA ASP A 109 19.46 38.65 40.11
C ASP A 109 18.26 38.53 41.05
N GLU A 110 18.04 39.58 41.84
CA GLU A 110 16.80 39.84 42.59
C GLU A 110 15.57 40.08 41.66
N ASN A 111 15.63 39.73 40.37
CA ASN A 111 14.54 39.96 39.43
C ASN A 111 14.31 38.82 38.42
N LEU A 112 14.62 37.57 38.79
CA LEU A 112 14.15 36.43 38.01
C LEU A 112 12.76 36.02 38.49
N THR A 113 11.75 36.73 37.99
CA THR A 113 10.35 36.33 38.11
C THR A 113 10.15 35.07 37.27
N VAL A 114 10.28 33.89 37.88
CA VAL A 114 10.03 32.60 37.24
C VAL A 114 8.53 32.46 36.99
N ALA A 115 8.08 32.91 35.82
CA ALA A 115 6.73 32.66 35.34
C ALA A 115 6.64 31.24 34.74
N PRO A 116 5.51 30.53 34.92
CA PRO A 116 5.29 29.24 34.26
C PRO A 116 5.39 29.39 32.73
N PRO A 117 5.78 28.32 32.00
CA PRO A 117 5.92 28.35 30.55
C PRO A 117 4.65 28.90 29.91
N ARG A 118 4.78 30.01 29.17
CA ARG A 118 3.65 30.61 28.46
C ARG A 118 3.31 29.74 27.25
N ASP A 119 2.23 28.98 27.35
CA ASP A 119 1.64 28.21 26.24
C ASP A 119 0.92 29.09 25.20
N TRP A 120 1.47 30.24 24.79
CA TRP A 120 0.83 31.03 23.75
C TRP A 120 1.79 31.88 22.91
N ALA A 121 1.71 31.70 21.59
CA ALA A 121 2.17 32.67 20.60
C ALA A 121 1.46 34.02 20.82
N PRO A 122 2.13 35.18 20.66
CA PRO A 122 1.51 36.48 20.83
C PRO A 122 0.31 36.61 19.88
N LYS A 123 -0.90 36.71 20.46
CA LYS A 123 -2.11 37.00 19.70
C LYS A 123 -2.11 38.48 19.36
N GLU A 124 -2.31 38.83 18.09
CA GLU A 124 -2.55 40.22 17.72
C GLU A 124 -3.85 40.72 18.40
N PRO A 125 -3.98 42.03 18.68
CA PRO A 125 -5.17 42.59 19.33
C PRO A 125 -6.43 42.27 18.52
N GLY A 126 -7.27 41.36 19.02
CA GLY A 126 -8.49 40.90 18.35
C GLY A 126 -8.46 39.45 17.84
N ALA A 127 -7.31 38.78 17.88
CA ALA A 127 -7.21 37.38 17.44
C ALA A 127 -7.84 36.42 18.46
N LYS A 128 -8.90 35.72 18.02
CA LYS A 128 -9.60 34.68 18.81
C LYS A 128 -8.72 33.44 18.98
N GLY A 129 -8.93 32.69 20.06
CA GLY A 129 -8.11 31.52 20.38
C GLY A 129 -8.26 30.39 19.35
N THR A 130 -7.25 29.52 19.26
CA THR A 130 -7.26 28.32 18.39
C THR A 130 -8.35 27.29 18.73
N LEU A 131 -9.03 27.47 19.87
CA LEU A 131 -10.17 26.68 20.32
C LEU A 131 -11.49 27.46 20.28
N ALA A 132 -11.50 28.67 19.72
CA ALA A 132 -12.74 29.40 19.53
C ALA A 132 -13.57 28.72 18.44
N GLU A 133 -14.88 28.63 18.66
CA GLU A 133 -15.81 27.93 17.75
C GLU A 133 -15.87 28.55 16.35
N ASP A 134 -15.38 29.78 16.21
CA ASP A 134 -15.29 30.55 14.98
C ASP A 134 -13.88 30.64 14.39
N PHE A 135 -12.92 29.89 14.95
CA PHE A 135 -11.56 29.83 14.43
C PHE A 135 -11.54 29.21 13.03
N GLY A 136 -11.22 30.03 12.03
CA GLY A 136 -11.24 29.64 10.61
C GLY A 136 -12.54 29.92 9.87
N LEU A 137 -13.62 30.36 10.55
CA LEU A 137 -14.93 30.60 9.94
C LEU A 137 -15.12 32.03 9.41
N GLU A 138 -14.29 33.00 9.80
CA GLU A 138 -14.43 34.39 9.31
C GLU A 138 -14.00 34.56 7.85
N LYS A 139 -13.13 33.68 7.34
CA LYS A 139 -12.72 33.70 5.93
C LYS A 139 -13.90 33.43 4.99
N ASP A 140 -14.80 32.54 5.39
CA ASP A 140 -15.97 32.17 4.57
C ASP A 140 -17.04 33.27 4.57
N ARG A 141 -17.15 34.07 5.65
CA ARG A 141 -18.19 35.10 5.77
C ARG A 141 -17.90 36.37 4.97
N THR A 142 -16.62 36.74 4.84
CA THR A 142 -16.24 37.92 4.04
C THR A 142 -16.33 37.67 2.54
N GLU A 143 -16.12 36.44 2.08
CA GLU A 143 -16.24 36.08 0.66
C GLU A 143 -17.72 36.06 0.21
N GLU A 144 -18.66 35.59 1.05
CA GLU A 144 -20.11 35.64 0.74
C GLU A 144 -20.70 37.06 0.77
N GLU A 145 -20.25 37.95 1.65
CA GLU A 145 -20.76 39.33 1.71
C GLU A 145 -20.23 40.22 0.56
N ALA A 146 -19.04 39.92 0.03
CA ALA A 146 -18.47 40.64 -1.12
C ALA A 146 -19.16 40.27 -2.45
N GLU A 147 -19.56 39.02 -2.65
CA GLU A 147 -20.34 38.63 -3.84
C GLU A 147 -21.82 39.04 -3.77
N GLY A 148 -22.40 39.16 -2.57
CA GLY A 148 -23.81 39.53 -2.39
C GLY A 148 -24.14 41.01 -2.65
N THR A 149 -23.15 41.91 -2.58
CA THR A 149 -23.36 43.36 -2.75
C THR A 149 -23.04 43.88 -4.16
N ALA A 150 -22.38 43.08 -5.01
CA ALA A 150 -22.07 43.45 -6.39
C ALA A 150 -23.19 43.11 -7.40
N SER A 151 -24.25 42.44 -6.96
CA SER A 151 -25.33 41.97 -7.84
C SER A 151 -26.74 42.41 -7.43
N ARG A 152 -26.88 43.61 -6.86
CA ARG A 152 -28.18 44.27 -6.69
C ARG A 152 -28.15 45.77 -6.98
#